data_AF-A0A3L7R0F3-F1
#
_entry.id   AF-A0A3L7R0F3-F1
#
_cell.length_a   1.000
_cell.length_b   1.000
_cell.length_c   1.000
_cell.angle_alpha   90.00
_cell.angle_beta   90.00
_cell.angle_gamma   90.00
#
_symmetry.space_group_name_H-M   'P 1'
#
loop_
_entity.id
_entity.type
_entity.pdbx_description
1 polymer ?
#
loop_
_entity_poly.entity_id
_entity_poly.type
_entity_poly.pdbx_seq_one_letter_code
_entity_poly.pdbx_strand_id
1 'polypeptide(L)'
;MAKQIATTSDSAHADVAALSYEGALAQLEKLLEQIEGGTVGLAESLEAHGRAELLLKHCRALLDGAELRVRQTSVALESEAIRATPTN
;
A
#
# COMPACT_ATOMS: atom_id res chain seq x y z
N MET A 1 -22.06 -14.78 26.18
CA MET A 1 -22.13 -14.33 24.77
C MET A 1 -20.89 -13.47 24.44
N ALA A 2 -19.70 -14.07 24.30
CA ALA A 2 -18.44 -13.31 24.16
C ALA A 2 -17.45 -13.98 23.19
N LYS A 3 -17.86 -14.26 21.95
CA LYS A 3 -16.98 -14.92 20.96
C LYS A 3 -16.98 -14.31 19.55
N GLN A 4 -17.64 -13.17 19.32
CA GLN A 4 -17.91 -12.68 17.95
C GLN A 4 -17.17 -11.39 17.52
N ILE A 5 -16.22 -10.89 18.32
CA ILE A 5 -15.59 -9.59 18.05
C ILE A 5 -14.27 -9.72 17.27
N ALA A 6 -13.61 -10.89 17.31
CA ALA A 6 -12.29 -11.08 16.71
C ALA A 6 -12.30 -11.36 15.19
N THR A 7 -13.39 -11.89 14.64
CA THR A 7 -13.44 -12.30 13.22
C THR A 7 -13.87 -11.20 12.25
N THR A 8 -14.48 -10.11 12.73
CA THR A 8 -15.04 -9.06 11.86
C THR A 8 -14.00 -8.00 11.50
N SER A 9 -13.14 -7.57 12.44
CA SER A 9 -12.13 -6.53 12.19
C SER A 9 -10.97 -7.01 11.31
N ASP A 10 -10.58 -8.29 11.36
CA ASP A 10 -9.49 -8.82 10.52
C ASP A 10 -9.92 -8.95 9.05
N SER A 11 -11.19 -9.31 8.81
CA SER A 11 -11.77 -9.37 7.46
C SER A 11 -12.01 -7.98 6.86
N ALA A 12 -12.26 -6.97 7.71
CA ALA A 12 -12.55 -5.59 7.29
C ALA A 12 -11.34 -4.85 6.68
N HIS A 13 -10.13 -5.39 6.84
CA HIS A 13 -8.91 -4.84 6.24
C HIS A 13 -8.26 -5.76 5.20
N ALA A 14 -8.81 -6.97 5.00
CA ALA A 14 -8.34 -7.89 3.98
C ALA A 14 -8.51 -7.33 2.55
N ASP A 15 -9.42 -6.37 2.38
CA ASP A 15 -9.66 -5.67 1.11
C ASP A 15 -8.48 -4.79 0.68
N VAL A 16 -7.69 -4.27 1.63
CA VAL A 16 -6.56 -3.38 1.35
C VAL A 16 -5.55 -4.04 0.41
N ALA A 17 -5.28 -5.34 0.59
CA ALA A 17 -4.32 -6.08 -0.22
C ALA A 17 -4.74 -6.20 -1.70
N ALA A 18 -6.03 -6.04 -2.01
CA ALA A 18 -6.56 -6.11 -3.37
C ALA A 18 -6.58 -4.75 -4.09
N LEU A 19 -6.24 -3.65 -3.40
CA LEU A 19 -6.28 -2.31 -3.99
C LEU A 19 -5.10 -2.06 -4.91
N SER A 20 -5.33 -1.26 -5.97
CA SER A 20 -4.23 -0.61 -6.69
C SER A 20 -3.60 0.48 -5.83
N TYR A 21 -2.44 1.00 -6.25
CA TYR A 21 -1.78 2.10 -5.56
C TYR A 21 -2.69 3.33 -5.45
N GLU A 22 -3.32 3.72 -6.56
CA GLU A 22 -4.22 4.88 -6.64
C GLU A 22 -5.46 4.67 -5.78
N GLY A 23 -6.01 3.44 -5.78
CA GLY A 23 -7.15 3.09 -4.94
C GLY A 23 -6.82 3.14 -3.45
N ALA A 24 -5.65 2.64 -3.05
CA ALA A 24 -5.19 2.69 -1.66
C ALA A 24 -4.88 4.12 -1.21
N LEU A 25 -4.25 4.92 -2.06
CA LEU A 25 -3.94 6.32 -1.78
C LEU A 25 -5.21 7.17 -1.61
N ALA A 26 -6.19 7.03 -2.49
CA ALA A 26 -7.45 7.76 -2.40
C ALA A 26 -8.24 7.42 -1.11
N GLN A 27 -8.20 6.15 -0.68
CA GLN A 27 -8.81 5.78 0.60
C GLN A 27 -8.03 6.33 1.80
N LEU A 28 -6.70 6.39 1.72
CA LEU A 28 -5.86 6.95 2.77
C LEU A 28 -6.14 8.45 2.95
N GLU A 29 -6.18 9.21 1.85
CA GLU A 29 -6.51 10.64 1.86
C GLU A 29 -7.88 10.89 2.50
N LYS A 30 -8.90 10.11 2.13
CA LYS A 30 -10.24 10.21 2.72
C LYS A 30 -10.24 9.96 4.23
N LEU A 31 -9.45 9.00 4.73
CA LEU A 31 -9.35 8.75 6.17
C LEU A 31 -8.66 9.89 6.89
N LEU A 32 -7.61 10.47 6.29
CA LEU A 32 -6.92 11.64 6.84
C LEU A 32 -7.86 12.84 6.94
N GLU A 33 -8.63 13.13 5.89
CA GLU A 33 -9.63 14.20 5.90
C GLU A 33 -10.66 14.02 7.04
N GLN A 34 -11.09 12.78 7.28
CA GLN A 34 -12.01 12.48 8.39
C GLN A 34 -11.37 12.75 9.76
N ILE A 35 -10.13 12.28 9.96
CA ILE A 35 -9.40 12.47 11.22
C ILE A 35 -9.12 13.96 11.47
N GLU A 36 -8.66 14.69 10.45
CA GLU A 36 -8.34 16.12 10.52
C GLU A 36 -9.58 17.00 10.71
N GLY A 37 -10.73 16.55 10.20
CA GLY A 37 -12.01 17.24 10.36
C GLY A 37 -12.50 17.31 11.81
N GLY A 38 -11.99 16.46 12.72
CA GLY A 38 -12.28 16.51 14.15
C GLY A 38 -13.75 16.23 14.53
N THR A 39 -14.57 15.76 13.59
CA THR A 39 -16.00 15.45 13.79
C THR A 39 -16.26 14.00 14.14
N VAL A 40 -15.24 13.13 14.03
CA VAL A 40 -15.29 11.70 14.34
C VAL A 40 -14.99 11.45 15.82
N GLY A 41 -15.73 10.53 16.44
CA GLY A 41 -15.52 10.15 17.83
C GLY A 41 -14.18 9.44 18.04
N LEU A 42 -13.68 9.39 19.29
CA LEU A 42 -12.39 8.75 19.61
C LEU A 42 -12.27 7.32 19.08
N ALA A 43 -13.31 6.51 19.23
CA ALA A 43 -13.31 5.12 18.76
C ALA A 43 -13.17 5.03 17.23
N GLU A 44 -13.90 5.87 16.49
CA GLU A 44 -13.85 5.92 15.03
C GLU A 44 -12.49 6.44 14.54
N SER A 45 -11.91 7.42 15.23
CA SER A 45 -10.57 7.94 14.93
C SER A 45 -9.49 6.86 15.12
N LEU A 46 -9.61 5.99 16.13
CA LEU A 46 -8.69 4.88 16.33
C LEU A 46 -8.81 3.81 15.24
N GLU A 47 -10.04 3.49 14.81
CA GLU A 47 -10.28 2.56 13.69
C GLU A 47 -9.76 3.14 12.36
N ALA A 48 -10.04 4.42 12.09
CA ALA A 48 -9.55 5.12 10.90
C ALA A 48 -8.02 5.13 10.86
N HIS A 49 -7.36 5.39 11.99
CA HIS A 49 -5.90 5.34 12.09
C HIS A 49 -5.34 3.94 11.82
N GLY A 50 -5.94 2.90 12.40
CA GLY A 50 -5.54 1.51 12.15
C GLY A 50 -5.65 1.13 10.67
N ARG A 51 -6.72 1.55 9.99
CA ARG A 51 -6.87 1.34 8.55
C ARG A 51 -5.86 2.15 7.73
N ALA A 52 -5.61 3.41 8.11
CA ALA A 52 -4.64 4.27 7.45
C ALA A 52 -3.23 3.68 7.47
N GLU A 53 -2.81 3.07 8.59
CA GLU A 53 -1.52 2.38 8.67
C GLU A 53 -1.41 1.20 7.69
N LEU A 54 -2.48 0.44 7.51
CA LEU A 54 -2.50 -0.71 6.59
C LEU A 54 -2.43 -0.24 5.13
N LEU A 55 -3.16 0.81 4.78
CA LEU A 55 -3.11 1.43 3.46
C LEU A 55 -1.70 1.97 3.16
N LEU A 56 -1.07 2.64 4.13
CA LEU A 56 0.29 3.16 3.97
C LEU A 56 1.31 2.03 3.74
N LYS A 57 1.22 0.94 4.51
CA LYS A 57 2.07 -0.25 4.33
C LYS A 57 1.88 -0.86 2.94
N HIS A 58 0.64 -0.96 2.46
CA HIS A 58 0.34 -1.47 1.12
C HIS A 58 0.91 -0.59 0.01
N CYS A 59 0.71 0.73 0.10
CA CYS A 59 1.29 1.69 -0.85
C CYS A 59 2.82 1.56 -0.91
N ARG A 60 3.48 1.45 0.23
CA ARG A 60 4.94 1.23 0.33
C ARG A 60 5.35 -0.04 -0.40
N ALA A 61 4.67 -1.16 -0.15
CA ALA A 61 4.98 -2.44 -0.78
C ALA A 61 4.82 -2.40 -2.31
N LEU A 62 3.78 -1.72 -2.81
CA LEU A 62 3.58 -1.53 -4.25
C LEU A 62 4.71 -0.71 -4.88
N LEU A 63 5.14 0.38 -4.24
CA LEU A 63 6.25 1.22 -4.70
C LEU A 63 7.58 0.45 -4.69
N ASP A 64 7.88 -0.29 -3.62
CA ASP A 64 9.10 -1.10 -3.52
C ASP A 64 9.14 -2.16 -4.63
N GLY A 65 7.99 -2.80 -4.91
CA GLY A 65 7.85 -3.74 -6.02
C GLY A 65 8.03 -3.11 -7.39
N ALA A 66 7.48 -1.91 -7.61
CA ALA A 66 7.67 -1.16 -8.84
C ALA A 66 9.14 -0.76 -9.05
N GLU A 67 9.81 -0.28 -8.00
CA GLU A 67 11.22 0.10 -8.03
C GLU A 67 12.12 -1.11 -8.36
N LEU A 68 11.85 -2.26 -7.75
CA LEU A 68 12.57 -3.51 -8.06
C LEU A 68 12.44 -3.88 -9.54
N ARG A 69 11.23 -3.81 -10.10
CA ARG A 69 10.98 -4.12 -11.50
C ARG A 69 11.75 -3.17 -12.43
N VAL A 70 11.75 -1.87 -12.14
CA VAL A 70 12.52 -0.88 -12.91
C VAL A 70 14.00 -1.22 -12.88
N ARG A 71 14.58 -1.45 -11.69
CA ARG A 71 16.00 -1.84 -11.55
C ARG A 71 16.36 -3.08 -12.36
N GLN A 72 15.53 -4.13 -12.29
CA GLN A 72 15.75 -5.36 -13.05
C GLN A 72 15.76 -5.12 -14.55
N THR A 73 14.83 -4.30 -15.07
CA THR A 73 14.80 -3.94 -16.48
C THR A 73 16.02 -3.11 -16.91
N SER A 74 16.46 -2.15 -16.10
CA SER A 74 17.64 -1.34 -16.40
C SER A 74 18.91 -2.18 -16.50
N VAL A 75 19.13 -3.09 -15.54
CA VAL A 75 20.28 -4.00 -15.54
C VAL A 75 20.27 -4.94 -16.76
N ALA A 76 19.10 -5.45 -17.13
CA ALA A 76 18.97 -6.32 -18.29
C ALA A 76 19.33 -5.59 -19.60
N LEU A 77 18.87 -4.35 -19.77
CA LEU A 77 19.19 -3.52 -20.94
C LEU A 77 20.68 -3.20 -21.02
N GLU A 78 21.32 -2.87 -19.89
CA GLU A 78 22.75 -2.58 -19.84
C GLU A 78 23.62 -3.81 -20.15
N SER A 79 23.21 -4.98 -19.64
CA SER A 79 23.88 -6.26 -19.94
C SER A 79 23.83 -6.60 -21.43
N GLU A 80 22.73 -6.28 -22.11
CA GLU A 80 22.58 -6.49 -23.55
C GLU A 80 23.44 -5.53 -24.37
N ALA A 81 23.52 -4.26 -23.96
CA ALA A 81 24.36 -3.26 -24.60
C ALA A 81 25.86 -3.64 -24.56
N ILE A 82 26.34 -4.18 -23.43
CA ILE A 82 27.74 -4.65 -23.28
C ILE A 82 28.02 -5.86 -24.18
N ARG A 83 27.07 -6.79 -24.36
CA ARG A 83 27.21 -7.93 -25.28
C ARG A 83 27.20 -7.51 -26.75
N ALA A 84 26.48 -6.45 -27.10
CA ALA A 84 26.33 -5.97 -28.47
C ALA A 84 27.57 -5.23 -29.02
N THR A 85 28.54 -4.84 -28.19
CA THR A 85 29.81 -4.25 -28.63
C THR A 85 30.96 -5.25 -28.52
N PRO A 86 31.22 -6.11 -29.52
CA PRO A 86 32.45 -6.88 -29.56
C PRO A 86 33.61 -5.93 -29.88
N THR A 87 34.49 -5.72 -28.90
CA THR A 87 35.78 -5.06 -29.11
C THR A 87 36.66 -5.97 -29.97
N ASN A 88 36.96 -5.53 -31.19
CA ASN A 88 38.05 -6.05 -32.02
C ASN A 88 39.14 -4.97 -32.11
#